data_AF-A0A9Q4GT54-F1
#
_entry.id   AF-A0A9Q4GT54-F1
#
_cell.length_a   1.000
_cell.length_b   1.000
_cell.length_c   1.000
_cell.angle_alpha   90.00
_cell.angle_beta   90.00
_cell.angle_gamma   90.00
#
_symmetry.space_group_name_H-M   'P 1'
#
loop_
_entity.id
_entity.type
_entity.pdbx_description
1 polymer ?
#
loop_
_entity_poly.entity_id
_entity_poly.type
_entity_poly.pdbx_seq_one_letter_code
_entity_poly.pdbx_strand_id
1 'polypeptide(L)'
;DILGYTATIHESTSVGQSYRRISKNVDVISPMIYPSLWGYGYFGISRPDLHPYQVVMDFERAEKKSLAGLAHPPVQIPWIQDYTASYLGAGNYQYYNTAQVQQQIEALRENGIHQYFIWNPANVYSPGI
;
A
#
# COMPACT_ATOMS: atom_id res chain seq x y z
N ASP A 1 -9.10 -7.79 3.71
CA ASP A 1 -7.87 -7.18 3.16
C ASP A 1 -7.69 -7.63 1.71
N ILE A 2 -6.79 -7.00 0.97
CA ILE A 2 -6.47 -7.35 -0.42
C ILE A 2 -5.04 -6.93 -0.74
N LEU A 3 -4.34 -7.67 -1.61
CA LEU A 3 -3.00 -7.28 -2.04
C LEU A 3 -3.08 -6.00 -2.88
N GLY A 4 -2.35 -4.94 -2.49
CA GLY A 4 -2.33 -3.66 -3.22
C GLY A 4 -1.91 -3.81 -4.68
N TYR A 5 -1.03 -4.77 -4.99
CA TYR A 5 -0.66 -5.15 -6.36
C TYR A 5 -1.87 -5.44 -7.26
N THR A 6 -2.98 -5.94 -6.72
CA THR A 6 -4.16 -6.26 -7.55
C THR A 6 -4.87 -5.01 -8.08
N ALA A 7 -4.64 -3.84 -7.48
CA ALA A 7 -5.19 -2.57 -7.95
C ALA A 7 -4.51 -2.05 -9.23
N THR A 8 -3.28 -2.49 -9.51
CA THR A 8 -2.46 -1.98 -10.62
C THR A 8 -2.59 -2.82 -11.90
N ILE A 9 -3.34 -3.92 -11.84
CA ILE A 9 -3.56 -4.86 -12.95
C ILE A 9 -5.07 -5.08 -13.15
N HIS A 10 -5.47 -5.45 -14.37
CA HIS A 10 -6.88 -5.64 -14.69
C HIS A 10 -7.47 -6.85 -13.95
N GLU A 11 -6.77 -8.00 -13.97
CA GLU A 11 -7.11 -9.19 -13.20
C GLU A 11 -5.83 -9.95 -12.82
N SER A 12 -5.72 -10.36 -11.56
CA SER A 12 -4.63 -11.23 -11.12
C SER A 12 -5.01 -12.69 -11.32
N THR A 13 -4.30 -13.37 -12.21
CA THR A 13 -4.46 -14.82 -12.41
C THR A 13 -3.70 -15.66 -11.37
N SER A 14 -2.80 -15.05 -10.59
CA SER A 14 -1.89 -15.78 -9.70
C SER A 14 -2.27 -15.76 -8.22
N VAL A 15 -2.98 -14.72 -7.74
CA VAL A 15 -3.37 -14.59 -6.32
C VAL A 15 -4.87 -14.71 -6.06
N GLY A 16 -5.68 -14.96 -7.10
CA GLY A 16 -7.13 -15.20 -6.96
C GLY A 16 -7.93 -13.97 -6.50
N GLN A 17 -7.32 -12.78 -6.51
CA GLN A 17 -7.92 -11.52 -6.08
C GLN A 17 -8.09 -10.58 -7.29
N SER A 18 -9.27 -9.95 -7.39
CA SER A 18 -9.54 -8.90 -8.37
C SER A 18 -10.03 -7.66 -7.63
N TYR A 19 -9.19 -6.62 -7.60
CA TYR A 19 -9.47 -5.37 -6.91
C TYR A 19 -10.82 -4.79 -7.33
N ARG A 20 -11.01 -4.67 -8.66
CA ARG A 20 -12.21 -4.08 -9.23
C ARG A 20 -13.47 -4.91 -9.01
N ARG A 21 -13.38 -6.25 -9.05
CA ARG A 21 -14.55 -7.11 -8.81
C ARG A 21 -14.96 -7.10 -7.34
N ILE A 22 -13.98 -7.16 -6.42
CA ILE A 22 -14.25 -7.07 -4.98
C ILE A 22 -14.85 -5.70 -4.64
N SER A 23 -14.29 -4.62 -5.18
CA SER A 23 -14.76 -3.24 -4.96
C SER A 23 -16.22 -2.99 -5.33
N LYS A 24 -16.83 -3.81 -6.20
CA LYS A 24 -18.26 -3.70 -6.55
C LYS A 24 -19.21 -4.30 -5.50
N ASN A 25 -18.68 -5.01 -4.52
CA ASN A 25 -19.46 -5.86 -3.61
C ASN A 25 -19.17 -5.56 -2.14
N VAL A 26 -18.39 -4.51 -1.84
CA VAL A 26 -18.00 -4.16 -0.48
C VAL A 26 -18.14 -2.66 -0.29
N ASP A 27 -18.49 -2.25 0.94
CA ASP A 27 -18.52 -0.83 1.31
C ASP A 27 -17.12 -0.30 1.66
N VAL A 28 -16.23 -1.20 2.12
CA VAL A 28 -14.87 -0.88 2.56
C VAL A 28 -13.89 -1.85 1.92
N ILE A 29 -12.76 -1.34 1.45
CA ILE A 29 -11.64 -2.13 0.93
C ILE A 29 -10.34 -1.76 1.65
N SER A 30 -9.55 -2.77 1.99
CA SER A 30 -8.31 -2.59 2.74
C SER A 30 -7.11 -3.14 1.98
N PRO A 31 -6.55 -2.36 1.04
CA PRO A 31 -5.34 -2.74 0.32
C PRO A 31 -4.13 -2.77 1.24
N MET A 32 -3.31 -3.80 1.12
CA MET A 32 -1.97 -3.86 1.70
C MET A 32 -1.00 -3.12 0.79
N ILE A 33 -0.53 -1.94 1.24
CA ILE A 33 0.31 -1.03 0.44
C ILE A 33 1.76 -0.98 0.92
N TYR A 34 2.21 -2.06 1.56
CA TYR A 34 3.55 -2.18 2.14
C TYR A 34 4.64 -1.96 1.07
N PRO A 35 5.54 -0.96 1.26
CA PRO A 35 6.67 -0.72 0.36
C PRO A 35 7.51 -1.96 0.06
N SER A 36 7.66 -2.86 1.04
CA SER A 36 8.40 -4.11 0.91
C SER A 36 7.77 -5.18 0.01
N LEU A 37 6.50 -5.03 -0.39
CA LEU A 37 5.80 -5.98 -1.27
C LEU A 37 5.94 -5.64 -2.76
N TRP A 38 6.55 -4.51 -3.10
CA TRP A 38 6.74 -4.09 -4.49
C TRP A 38 8.13 -4.45 -4.98
N GLY A 39 8.19 -5.15 -6.13
CA GLY A 39 9.45 -5.58 -6.73
C GLY A 39 10.30 -4.43 -7.29
N TYR A 40 11.54 -4.73 -7.65
CA TYR A 40 12.45 -3.76 -8.26
C TYR A 40 11.85 -3.09 -9.50
N GLY A 41 11.98 -1.77 -9.59
CA GLY A 41 11.49 -0.98 -10.71
C GLY A 41 9.97 -0.77 -10.76
N TYR A 42 9.22 -1.33 -9.80
CA TYR A 42 7.77 -1.13 -9.74
C TYR A 42 7.44 0.35 -9.50
N PHE A 43 6.40 0.86 -10.16
CA PHE A 43 6.10 2.30 -10.24
C PHE A 43 7.27 3.16 -10.77
N GLY A 44 8.28 2.57 -11.43
CA GLY A 44 9.50 3.27 -11.82
C GLY A 44 10.47 3.52 -10.66
N ILE A 45 10.22 2.93 -9.49
CA ILE A 45 11.05 3.07 -8.29
C ILE A 45 12.03 1.90 -8.23
N SER A 46 13.33 2.19 -8.28
CA SER A 46 14.36 1.15 -8.30
C SER A 46 14.24 0.20 -7.09
N ARG A 47 14.07 0.75 -5.89
CA ARG A 47 13.98 0.00 -4.62
C ARG A 47 12.81 0.52 -3.77
N PRO A 48 11.58 0.03 -3.99
CA PRO A 48 10.37 0.61 -3.39
C PRO A 48 10.40 0.76 -1.86
N ASP A 49 10.99 -0.20 -1.14
CA ASP A 49 11.08 -0.14 0.33
C ASP A 49 11.90 1.06 0.85
N LEU A 50 12.75 1.66 0.01
CA LEU A 50 13.48 2.90 0.33
C LEU A 50 12.65 4.18 0.14
N HIS A 51 11.47 4.09 -0.49
CA HIS A 51 10.67 5.26 -0.90
C HIS A 51 9.20 5.14 -0.49
N PRO A 52 8.90 5.02 0.82
CA PRO A 52 7.55 4.70 1.30
C PRO A 52 6.50 5.74 0.88
N TYR A 53 6.84 7.03 0.94
CA TYR A 53 5.96 8.11 0.46
C TYR A 53 5.57 7.91 -1.01
N GLN A 54 6.56 7.68 -1.87
CA GLN A 54 6.35 7.58 -3.31
C GLN A 54 5.53 6.33 -3.68
N VAL A 55 5.78 5.20 -3.01
CA VAL A 55 5.00 3.98 -3.20
C VAL A 55 3.51 4.22 -2.93
N VAL A 56 3.18 4.90 -1.82
CA VAL A 56 1.79 5.21 -1.50
C VAL A 56 1.21 6.14 -2.55
N MET A 57 1.90 7.23 -2.92
CA MET A 57 1.42 8.16 -3.96
C MET A 57 1.14 7.47 -5.30
N ASP A 58 2.00 6.54 -5.72
CA ASP A 58 1.84 5.84 -6.99
C ASP A 58 0.77 4.73 -6.91
N PHE A 59 0.63 4.07 -5.77
CA PHE A 59 -0.50 3.18 -5.50
C PHE A 59 -1.83 3.93 -5.60
N GLU A 60 -1.98 5.07 -4.93
CA GLU A 60 -3.23 5.86 -4.93
C GLU A 60 -3.62 6.30 -6.35
N ARG A 61 -2.64 6.65 -7.19
CA ARG A 61 -2.88 6.94 -8.62
C ARG A 61 -3.36 5.73 -9.39
N ALA A 62 -2.81 4.54 -9.12
CA ALA A 62 -3.22 3.31 -9.78
C ALA A 62 -4.61 2.86 -9.32
N GLU A 63 -4.89 2.98 -8.03
CA GLU A 63 -6.19 2.62 -7.44
C GLU A 63 -7.32 3.49 -7.99
N LYS A 64 -7.14 4.82 -8.02
CA LYS A 64 -8.08 5.76 -8.66
C LYS A 64 -8.41 5.37 -10.10
N LYS A 65 -7.43 4.87 -10.87
CA LYS A 65 -7.66 4.37 -12.23
C LYS A 65 -8.45 3.05 -12.23
N SER A 66 -8.15 2.14 -11.30
CA SER A 66 -8.84 0.84 -11.17
C SER A 66 -10.32 0.99 -10.81
N LEU A 67 -10.63 1.99 -9.99
CA LEU A 67 -11.99 2.31 -9.52
C LEU A 67 -12.75 3.24 -10.47
N ALA A 68 -12.11 3.78 -11.51
CA ALA A 68 -12.75 4.69 -12.45
C ALA A 68 -14.01 4.07 -13.08
N GLY A 69 -15.10 4.84 -13.08
CA GLY A 69 -16.39 4.43 -13.65
C GLY A 69 -17.22 3.48 -12.78
N LEU A 70 -16.80 3.19 -11.53
CA LEU A 70 -17.71 2.59 -10.56
C LEU A 70 -18.68 3.65 -10.04
N ALA A 71 -19.97 3.31 -9.99
CA ALA A 71 -21.01 4.21 -9.46
C ALA A 71 -20.85 4.45 -7.95
N HIS A 72 -20.44 3.40 -7.23
CA HIS A 72 -20.22 3.41 -5.78
C HIS A 72 -18.87 2.75 -5.48
N PRO A 73 -17.75 3.48 -5.59
CA PRO A 73 -16.46 2.96 -5.16
C PRO A 73 -16.47 2.75 -3.63
N PRO A 74 -15.80 1.70 -3.11
CA PRO A 74 -15.70 1.46 -1.68
C PRO A 74 -14.87 2.54 -0.99
N VAL A 75 -15.08 2.71 0.31
CA VAL A 75 -14.17 3.49 1.17
C VAL A 75 -12.87 2.71 1.35
N GLN A 76 -11.74 3.36 1.10
CA GLN A 76 -10.43 2.74 1.30
C GLN A 76 -9.96 2.94 2.76
N ILE A 77 -9.53 1.84 3.40
CA ILE A 77 -8.83 1.85 4.68
C ILE A 77 -7.59 0.95 4.54
N PRO A 78 -6.47 1.48 4.03
CA PRO A 78 -5.30 0.68 3.69
C PRO A 78 -4.54 0.19 4.92
N TRP A 79 -3.78 -0.88 4.72
CA TRP A 79 -2.74 -1.33 5.64
C TRP A 79 -1.38 -0.75 5.24
N ILE A 80 -0.71 -0.06 6.16
CA ILE A 80 0.64 0.51 5.99
C ILE A 80 1.70 -0.25 6.79
N GLN A 81 2.94 -0.21 6.33
CA GLN A 81 4.06 -0.97 6.89
C GLN A 81 4.68 -0.25 8.10
N ASP A 82 5.00 -0.97 9.16
CA ASP A 82 5.80 -0.49 10.29
C ASP A 82 6.84 -1.52 10.72
N TYR A 83 7.44 -2.23 9.75
CA TYR A 83 8.49 -3.21 10.00
C TYR A 83 9.64 -3.07 9.01
N THR A 84 10.82 -3.52 9.44
CA THR A 84 12.03 -3.54 8.62
C THR A 84 12.09 -4.85 7.82
N ALA A 85 12.00 -4.77 6.50
CA ALA A 85 11.99 -5.91 5.60
C ALA A 85 13.39 -6.42 5.24
N SER A 86 14.16 -6.86 6.26
CA SER A 86 15.57 -7.26 6.08
C SER A 86 15.79 -8.40 5.09
N TYR A 87 14.76 -9.21 4.84
CA TYR A 87 14.76 -10.29 3.84
C TYR A 87 14.94 -9.80 2.39
N LEU A 88 14.79 -8.50 2.11
CA LEU A 88 15.05 -7.91 0.79
C LEU A 88 16.55 -7.79 0.45
N GLY A 89 17.42 -8.04 1.42
CA GLY A 89 18.87 -7.96 1.26
C GLY A 89 19.42 -6.54 1.38
N ALA A 90 20.67 -6.44 1.83
CA ALA A 90 21.32 -5.17 2.14
C ALA A 90 21.29 -4.20 0.94
N GLY A 91 20.94 -2.95 1.22
CA GLY A 91 20.81 -1.89 0.22
C GLY A 91 19.45 -1.82 -0.47
N ASN A 92 18.54 -2.77 -0.25
CA ASN A 92 17.20 -2.80 -0.85
C ASN A 92 16.07 -2.52 0.14
N TYR A 93 16.38 -2.42 1.42
CA TYR A 93 15.48 -2.04 2.49
C TYR A 93 16.10 -0.94 3.36
N GLN A 94 15.26 -0.27 4.15
CA GLN A 94 15.70 0.67 5.17
C GLN A 94 15.17 0.27 6.54
N TYR A 95 15.81 0.77 7.61
CA TYR A 95 15.23 0.67 8.94
C TYR A 95 13.93 1.45 8.98
N TYR A 96 12.87 0.76 9.39
CA TYR A 96 11.54 1.33 9.52
C TYR A 96 11.34 1.83 10.95
N ASN A 97 11.04 3.12 11.08
CA ASN A 97 10.66 3.75 12.33
C ASN A 97 9.57 4.82 12.06
N THR A 98 9.30 5.65 13.06
CA THR A 98 8.33 6.75 13.01
C THR A 98 8.40 7.57 11.72
N ALA A 99 9.59 7.88 11.23
CA ALA A 99 9.76 8.71 10.02
C ALA A 99 9.24 8.01 8.74
N GLN A 100 9.47 6.71 8.57
CA GLN A 100 8.99 5.96 7.40
C GLN A 100 7.49 5.70 7.48
N VAL A 101 6.94 5.47 8.67
CA VAL A 101 5.48 5.36 8.86
C VAL A 101 4.80 6.68 8.54
N GLN A 102 5.32 7.81 9.06
CA GLN A 102 4.76 9.13 8.78
C GLN A 102 4.84 9.52 7.30
N GLN A 103 5.85 9.06 6.55
CA GLN A 103 5.89 9.23 5.10
C GLN A 103 4.70 8.57 4.39
N GLN A 104 4.26 7.39 4.83
CA GLN A 104 3.07 6.74 4.27
C GLN A 104 1.81 7.51 4.66
N ILE A 105 1.69 7.93 5.92
CA ILE A 105 0.55 8.69 6.44
C ILE A 105 0.39 10.03 5.71
N GLU A 106 1.50 10.73 5.48
CA GLU A 106 1.51 11.99 4.72
C GLU A 106 0.99 11.77 3.29
N ALA A 107 1.48 10.75 2.60
CA ALA A 107 1.02 10.43 1.25
C ALA A 107 -0.47 10.05 1.21
N LEU A 108 -0.97 9.31 2.21
CA LEU A 108 -2.40 9.04 2.36
C LEU A 108 -3.20 10.32 2.59
N ARG A 109 -2.72 11.19 3.50
CA ARG A 109 -3.35 12.47 3.84
C ARG A 109 -3.46 13.39 2.63
N GLU A 110 -2.40 13.51 1.83
CA GLU A 110 -2.40 14.30 0.60
C GLU A 110 -3.39 13.75 -0.45
N ASN A 111 -3.75 12.47 -0.37
CA ASN A 111 -4.79 11.84 -1.20
C ASN A 111 -6.18 11.86 -0.56
N GLY A 112 -6.36 12.54 0.59
CA GLY A 112 -7.64 12.65 1.30
C GLY A 112 -8.02 11.42 2.13
N ILE A 113 -7.06 10.53 2.42
CA ILE A 113 -7.26 9.32 3.20
C ILE A 113 -6.73 9.54 4.62
N HIS A 114 -7.63 9.46 5.60
CA HIS A 114 -7.33 9.73 7.02
C HIS A 114 -7.53 8.51 7.93
N GLN A 115 -7.86 7.36 7.35
CA GLN A 115 -8.09 6.11 8.06
C GLN A 115 -7.16 5.07 7.48
N TYR A 116 -6.43 4.36 8.34
CA TYR A 116 -5.49 3.32 7.95
C TYR A 116 -5.27 2.36 9.11
N PHE A 117 -4.80 1.17 8.80
CA PHE A 117 -4.26 0.22 9.76
C PHE A 117 -2.74 0.17 9.64
N ILE A 118 -2.05 -0.05 10.75
CA ILE A 118 -0.59 -0.21 10.77
C ILE A 118 -0.27 -1.68 11.03
N TRP A 119 0.65 -2.23 10.25
CA TRP A 119 1.06 -3.63 10.40
C TRP A 119 2.54 -3.76 10.76
N ASN A 120 2.80 -4.51 11.84
CA ASN A 120 4.11 -5.05 12.15
C ASN A 120 3.96 -6.50 12.66
N PRO A 121 4.57 -7.51 12.01
CA PRO A 121 4.44 -8.92 12.42
C PRO A 121 5.02 -9.22 13.80
N ALA A 122 5.94 -8.39 14.32
CA ALA A 122 6.49 -8.50 15.67
C ALA A 122 5.59 -7.86 16.74
N ASN A 123 4.49 -7.19 16.36
CA ASN A 123 3.61 -6.42 17.25
C ASN A 123 4.33 -5.32 18.07
N VAL A 124 5.42 -4.78 17.52
CA VAL A 124 6.16 -3.66 18.10
C VAL A 124 6.00 -2.47 17.18
N TYR A 125 5.24 -1.46 17.61
CA TYR A 125 4.92 -0.31 16.77
C TYR A 125 5.82 0.89 17.07
N SER A 126 6.12 1.67 16.04
CA SER A 126 6.82 2.94 16.16
C SER A 126 6.06 3.89 17.10
N PRO A 127 6.73 4.54 18.07
CA PRO A 127 6.07 5.47 18.98
C PRO A 127 5.75 6.80 18.29
N GLY A 128 4.72 7.51 18.79
CA GLY A 128 4.39 8.87 18.36
C GLY A 128 3.83 8.98 16.95
N ILE A 129 3.15 7.91 16.48
CA ILE A 129 2.38 7.90 15.23
C ILE A 129 1.01 8.53 15.44
#